data_AF-A0A0F8YM77-F1
#
_entry.id   AF-A0A0F8YM77-F1
#
_cell.length_a   1.000
_cell.length_b   1.000
_cell.length_c   1.000
_cell.angle_alpha   90.00
_cell.angle_beta   90.00
_cell.angle_gamma   90.00
#
_symmetry.space_group_name_H-M   'P 1'
#
loop_
_entity.id
_entity.type
_entity.pdbx_description
1 polymer ?
#
loop_
_entity_poly.entity_id
_entity_poly.type
_entity_poly.pdbx_seq_one_letter_code
_entity_poly.pdbx_strand_id
1 'polypeptide(L)'
;MYGRARCWDCFHHLSYLRKLKRKAKRKRPGSAPNRGAGWQRARKAVSGQPCAICGAKPSPSGSVAHASDHVIAARFLILNLLGDPNAAVNLVTLCRKCHPLKRRAENRLCNRTNIVGWLQELNRIGFPMERVKRAMEFYGIKVVQPCGVV
;
A
#
# COMPACT_ATOMS: atom_id res chain seq x y z
N MET A 1 -42.97 18.28 8.81
CA MET A 1 -41.68 18.92 8.43
C MET A 1 -41.23 18.36 7.09
N TYR A 2 -41.46 19.09 5.99
CA TYR A 2 -41.10 18.65 4.64
C TYR A 2 -39.59 18.86 4.41
N GLY A 3 -38.84 17.77 4.30
CA GLY A 3 -37.45 17.82 3.85
C GLY A 3 -37.40 18.39 2.43
N ARG A 4 -36.69 19.49 2.21
CA ARG A 4 -36.59 20.15 0.89
C ARG A 4 -36.22 19.11 -0.16
N ALA A 5 -37.13 18.82 -1.08
CA ALA A 5 -36.86 18.05 -2.29
C ALA A 5 -35.77 18.79 -3.06
N ARG A 6 -34.58 18.19 -3.15
CA ARG A 6 -33.48 18.75 -3.94
C ARG A 6 -33.73 18.38 -5.40
N CYS A 7 -33.64 19.35 -6.30
CA CYS A 7 -33.66 19.06 -7.73
C CYS A 7 -32.50 18.11 -8.10
N TRP A 8 -32.66 17.42 -9.22
CA TRP A 8 -31.69 16.43 -9.70
C TRP A 8 -30.27 17.01 -9.83
N ASP A 9 -30.16 18.26 -10.27
CA ASP A 9 -28.88 18.97 -10.40
C ASP A 9 -28.22 19.26 -9.04
N CYS A 10 -28.99 19.72 -8.04
CA CYS A 10 -28.47 19.90 -6.69
C CYS A 10 -28.03 18.57 -6.06
N PHE A 11 -28.74 17.48 -6.32
CA PHE A 11 -28.33 16.14 -5.87
C PHE A 11 -27.02 15.70 -6.55
N HIS A 12 -26.91 15.87 -7.86
CA HIS A 12 -25.70 15.56 -8.63
C HIS A 12 -24.50 16.40 -8.20
N HIS A 13 -24.69 17.71 -8.01
CA HIS A 13 -23.65 18.62 -7.56
C HIS A 13 -23.14 18.23 -6.15
N LEU A 14 -24.04 17.96 -5.21
CA LEU A 14 -23.64 17.49 -3.87
C LEU A 14 -22.97 16.11 -3.90
N SER A 15 -23.43 15.20 -4.77
CA SER A 15 -22.80 13.89 -4.99
C SER A 15 -21.38 14.05 -5.55
N TYR A 16 -21.19 14.95 -6.51
CA TYR A 16 -19.89 15.30 -7.09
C TYR A 16 -18.95 15.91 -6.04
N LEU A 17 -19.42 16.91 -5.27
CA LEU A 17 -18.65 17.51 -4.18
C LEU A 17 -18.29 16.48 -3.10
N ARG A 18 -19.19 15.54 -2.75
CA ARG A 18 -18.89 14.42 -1.84
C ARG A 18 -17.85 13.47 -2.43
N LYS A 19 -17.90 13.17 -3.73
CA LYS A 19 -16.87 12.38 -4.43
C LYS A 19 -15.52 13.11 -4.42
N LEU A 20 -15.50 14.42 -4.63
CA LEU A 20 -14.28 15.24 -4.55
C LEU A 20 -13.70 15.29 -3.14
N LYS A 21 -14.53 15.53 -2.11
CA LYS A 21 -14.10 15.46 -0.69
C LYS A 21 -13.55 14.08 -0.32
N ARG A 22 -14.19 13.00 -0.78
CA ARG A 22 -13.68 11.63 -0.62
C ARG A 22 -12.37 11.41 -1.37
N LYS A 23 -12.20 11.95 -2.59
CA LYS A 23 -10.93 11.91 -3.34
C LYS A 23 -9.83 12.67 -2.60
N ALA A 24 -10.11 13.87 -2.09
CA ALA A 24 -9.18 14.67 -1.30
C ALA A 24 -8.74 13.92 -0.03
N LYS A 25 -9.69 13.32 0.70
CA LYS A 25 -9.44 12.54 1.92
C LYS A 25 -8.69 11.21 1.68
N ARG A 26 -8.74 10.66 0.46
CA ARG A 26 -8.07 9.39 0.06
C ARG A 26 -6.65 9.59 -0.46
N LYS A 27 -6.23 10.83 -0.76
CA LYS A 27 -4.86 11.08 -1.20
C LYS A 27 -3.97 10.97 0.04
N ARG A 28 -3.15 9.91 0.09
CA ARG A 28 -2.02 9.81 1.01
C ARG A 28 -1.24 11.14 0.94
N PRO A 29 -0.73 11.72 2.04
CA PRO A 29 -0.08 13.04 2.03
C PRO A 29 1.12 13.06 1.08
N GLY A 30 1.20 14.06 0.21
CA GLY A 30 2.27 14.24 -0.78
C GLY A 30 2.09 13.53 -2.14
N SER A 31 2.95 13.87 -3.09
CA SER A 31 2.98 13.32 -4.46
C SER A 31 3.39 11.84 -4.49
N ALA A 32 2.90 11.09 -5.47
CA ALA A 32 3.34 9.71 -5.66
C ALA A 32 4.86 9.67 -5.94
N PRO A 33 5.59 8.68 -5.41
CA PRO A 33 7.02 8.55 -5.71
C PRO A 33 7.24 8.37 -7.21
N ASN A 34 8.31 8.98 -7.74
CA ASN A 34 8.65 8.90 -9.15
C ASN A 34 9.01 7.44 -9.52
N ARG A 35 8.51 6.99 -10.67
CA ARG A 35 8.68 5.63 -11.20
C ARG A 35 9.62 5.62 -12.41
N GLY A 36 10.84 6.12 -12.21
CA GLY A 36 11.88 6.20 -13.24
C GLY A 36 12.54 4.86 -13.57
N ALA A 37 13.68 4.92 -14.28
CA ALA A 37 14.41 3.74 -14.76
C ALA A 37 14.78 2.73 -13.64
N GLY A 38 15.09 3.21 -12.42
CA GLY A 38 15.35 2.35 -11.26
C GLY A 38 14.16 1.43 -10.92
N TRP A 39 12.95 1.99 -10.88
CA TRP A 39 11.73 1.21 -10.67
C TRP A 39 11.47 0.22 -11.81
N GLN A 40 11.69 0.62 -13.06
CA GLN A 40 11.48 -0.27 -14.21
C GLN A 40 12.40 -1.49 -14.15
N ARG A 41 13.69 -1.30 -13.84
CA ARG A 41 14.66 -2.40 -13.67
C ARG A 41 14.26 -3.31 -12.51
N ALA A 42 13.96 -2.74 -11.35
CA ALA A 42 13.64 -3.52 -10.15
C ALA A 42 12.29 -4.27 -10.30
N ARG A 43 11.30 -3.66 -10.95
CA ARG A 43 10.03 -4.30 -11.31
C ARG A 43 10.26 -5.53 -12.19
N LYS A 44 11.14 -5.44 -13.19
CA LYS A 44 11.41 -6.56 -14.11
C LYS A 44 11.94 -7.78 -13.36
N ALA A 45 12.79 -7.58 -12.34
CA ALA A 45 13.37 -8.65 -11.54
C ALA A 45 12.35 -9.49 -10.74
N VAL A 46 11.21 -8.90 -10.36
CA VAL A 46 10.14 -9.59 -9.62
C VAL A 46 8.92 -9.94 -10.47
N SER A 47 8.92 -9.52 -11.74
CA SER A 47 7.83 -9.82 -12.68
C SER A 47 7.70 -11.34 -12.89
N GLY A 48 6.48 -11.83 -13.07
CA GLY A 48 6.22 -13.25 -13.29
C GLY A 48 6.22 -14.12 -12.03
N GLN A 49 6.56 -13.57 -10.86
CA GLN A 49 6.48 -14.29 -9.59
C GLN A 49 5.02 -14.53 -9.16
N PRO A 50 4.74 -15.61 -8.40
CA PRO A 50 3.43 -15.84 -7.83
C PRO A 50 3.06 -14.74 -6.83
N CYS A 51 1.77 -14.59 -6.56
CA CYS A 51 1.26 -13.67 -5.57
C CYS A 51 1.85 -13.99 -4.20
N ALA A 52 2.50 -13.02 -3.56
CA ALA A 52 3.14 -13.22 -2.26
C ALA A 52 2.16 -13.57 -1.13
N ILE A 53 0.88 -13.23 -1.25
CA ILE A 53 -0.16 -13.55 -0.26
C ILE A 53 -0.80 -14.92 -0.53
N CYS A 54 -1.34 -15.13 -1.74
CA CYS A 54 -2.17 -16.29 -2.03
C CYS A 54 -1.52 -17.34 -2.95
N GLY A 55 -0.27 -17.13 -3.38
CA GLY A 55 0.45 -18.07 -4.26
C GLY A 55 -0.06 -18.17 -5.69
N ALA A 56 -1.15 -17.47 -6.05
CA ALA A 56 -1.69 -17.47 -7.41
C ALA A 56 -0.57 -17.16 -8.41
N LYS A 57 -0.50 -17.93 -9.51
CA LYS A 57 0.47 -17.71 -10.59
C LYS A 57 -0.06 -16.66 -11.57
N PRO A 58 0.80 -15.82 -12.17
CA PRO A 58 0.37 -14.86 -13.17
C PRO A 58 -0.20 -15.58 -14.39
N SER A 59 -1.30 -15.08 -14.94
CA SER A 59 -1.91 -15.70 -16.12
C SER A 59 -1.02 -15.51 -17.36
N PRO A 60 -0.71 -16.59 -18.11
CA PRO A 60 -0.01 -16.47 -19.39
C PRO A 60 -0.85 -15.75 -20.46
N SER A 61 -2.18 -15.70 -20.29
CA SER A 61 -3.13 -15.12 -21.27
C SER A 61 -3.28 -13.59 -21.22
N GLY A 62 -2.42 -12.88 -20.48
CA GLY A 62 -2.38 -11.39 -20.47
C GLY A 62 -3.54 -10.69 -19.77
N SER A 63 -4.60 -11.39 -19.35
CA SER A 63 -5.83 -10.73 -18.87
C SER A 63 -5.71 -10.08 -17.49
N VAL A 64 -4.77 -10.51 -16.63
CA VAL A 64 -4.49 -9.85 -15.34
C VAL A 64 -3.02 -9.99 -14.94
N ALA A 65 -2.18 -9.04 -15.36
CA ALA A 65 -0.80 -8.95 -14.85
C ALA A 65 -0.79 -8.71 -13.34
N HIS A 66 -0.03 -9.50 -12.60
CA HIS A 66 0.23 -9.19 -11.19
C HIS A 66 0.96 -7.85 -11.08
N ALA A 67 0.62 -7.10 -10.05
CA ALA A 67 1.28 -5.84 -9.75
C ALA A 67 2.54 -6.14 -8.92
N SER A 68 3.68 -5.61 -9.36
CA SER A 68 4.83 -5.46 -8.48
C SER A 68 4.54 -4.34 -7.49
N ASP A 69 4.83 -4.59 -6.23
CA ASP A 69 4.55 -3.69 -5.12
C ASP A 69 5.71 -3.72 -4.11
N HIS A 70 5.86 -2.66 -3.34
CA HIS A 70 6.89 -2.58 -2.31
C HIS A 70 6.43 -3.26 -1.02
N VAL A 71 7.27 -3.99 -0.28
CA VAL A 71 6.87 -4.58 1.02
C VAL A 71 6.52 -3.47 2.01
N ILE A 72 7.49 -2.58 2.24
CA ILE A 72 7.34 -1.31 2.95
C ILE A 72 7.13 -0.23 1.91
N ALA A 73 6.08 0.57 2.08
CA ALA A 73 5.71 1.60 1.12
C ALA A 73 6.89 2.54 0.82
N ALA A 74 7.24 2.70 -0.46
CA ALA A 74 8.36 3.55 -0.89
C ALA A 74 8.30 4.97 -0.30
N ARG A 75 7.10 5.53 -0.18
CA ARG A 75 6.89 6.84 0.45
C ARG A 75 7.36 6.89 1.90
N PHE A 76 7.11 5.84 2.67
CA PHE A 76 7.57 5.76 4.06
C PHE A 76 9.11 5.80 4.12
N LEU A 77 9.78 5.01 3.27
CA LEU A 77 11.24 4.97 3.20
C LEU A 77 11.84 6.31 2.77
N ILE A 78 11.26 6.95 1.74
CA ILE A 78 11.72 8.26 1.25
C ILE A 78 11.56 9.34 2.32
N LEU A 79 10.40 9.40 2.99
CA LEU A 79 10.14 10.43 4.01
C LEU A 79 11.02 10.27 5.26
N ASN A 80 11.44 9.04 5.58
CA ASN A 80 12.30 8.76 6.73
C ASN A 80 13.78 8.58 6.35
N LEU A 81 14.16 8.86 5.09
CA LEU A 81 15.53 8.75 4.59
C LEU A 81 16.18 7.36 4.82
N LEU A 82 15.39 6.29 4.71
CA LEU A 82 15.81 4.93 5.06
C LEU A 82 16.49 4.16 3.91
N GLY A 83 16.93 4.83 2.83
CA GLY A 83 17.62 4.20 1.70
C GLY A 83 16.75 3.93 0.46
N ASP A 84 17.24 3.08 -0.47
CA ASP A 84 16.58 2.84 -1.76
C ASP A 84 15.30 1.99 -1.59
N PRO A 85 14.11 2.53 -1.90
CA PRO A 85 12.87 1.76 -1.82
C PRO A 85 12.80 0.62 -2.84
N ASN A 86 13.59 0.64 -3.92
CA ASN A 86 13.55 -0.35 -5.00
C ASN A 86 14.46 -1.55 -4.78
N ALA A 87 15.07 -1.68 -3.59
CA ALA A 87 15.86 -2.86 -3.22
C ALA A 87 15.03 -4.14 -3.37
N ALA A 88 15.65 -5.22 -3.87
CA ALA A 88 14.96 -6.48 -4.16
C ALA A 88 14.24 -7.09 -2.94
N VAL A 89 14.82 -6.94 -1.74
CA VAL A 89 14.21 -7.38 -0.47
C VAL A 89 12.87 -6.70 -0.19
N ASN A 90 12.68 -5.50 -0.72
CA ASN A 90 11.48 -4.69 -0.55
C ASN A 90 10.49 -4.86 -1.70
N LEU A 91 10.63 -5.85 -2.57
CA LEU A 91 9.75 -6.03 -3.71
C LEU A 91 8.99 -7.36 -3.65
N VAL A 92 7.71 -7.29 -4.02
CA VAL A 92 6.82 -8.45 -4.12
C VAL A 92 5.90 -8.32 -5.32
N THR A 93 5.33 -9.46 -5.70
CA THR A 93 4.29 -9.52 -6.73
C THR A 93 2.97 -9.89 -6.09
N LEU A 94 1.90 -9.16 -6.43
CA LEU A 94 0.57 -9.31 -5.85
C LEU A 94 -0.50 -9.38 -6.94
N CYS A 95 -1.45 -10.29 -6.77
CA CYS A 95 -2.59 -10.38 -7.66
C CYS A 95 -3.57 -9.21 -7.44
N ARG A 96 -4.48 -9.03 -8.40
CA ARG A 96 -5.50 -7.97 -8.38
C ARG A 96 -6.42 -8.02 -7.14
N LYS A 97 -6.62 -9.20 -6.55
CA LYS A 97 -7.40 -9.38 -5.32
C LYS A 97 -6.62 -8.97 -4.07
N CYS A 98 -5.35 -9.34 -3.99
CA CYS A 98 -4.50 -9.13 -2.81
C CYS A 98 -3.90 -7.73 -2.72
N HIS A 99 -3.55 -7.11 -3.85
CA HIS A 99 -2.92 -5.78 -3.86
C HIS A 99 -3.78 -4.68 -3.18
N PRO A 100 -5.12 -4.60 -3.39
CA PRO A 100 -5.96 -3.67 -2.65
C PRO A 100 -6.03 -3.94 -1.13
N LEU A 101 -5.87 -5.19 -0.68
CA LEU A 101 -5.83 -5.53 0.75
C LEU A 101 -4.59 -4.92 1.40
N LYS A 102 -3.41 -5.17 0.82
CA LYS A 102 -2.17 -4.57 1.28
C LYS A 102 -2.22 -3.04 1.25
N ARG A 103 -2.74 -2.45 0.18
CA ARG A 103 -2.86 -0.99 0.06
C ARG A 103 -3.67 -0.37 1.22
N ARG A 104 -4.68 -1.07 1.74
CA ARG A 104 -5.44 -0.62 2.91
C ARG A 104 -4.59 -0.67 4.18
N ALA A 105 -3.79 -1.72 4.36
CA ALA A 105 -2.84 -1.82 5.47
C ALA A 105 -1.82 -0.67 5.46
N GLU A 106 -1.25 -0.35 4.30
CA GLU A 106 -0.28 0.74 4.13
C GLU A 106 -0.80 2.10 4.56
N ASN A 107 -2.12 2.34 4.50
CA ASN A 107 -2.67 3.62 4.95
C ASN A 107 -2.45 3.83 6.46
N ARG A 108 -2.34 2.75 7.25
CA ARG A 108 -1.99 2.82 8.68
C ARG A 108 -0.53 3.27 8.86
N LEU A 109 0.37 2.75 8.02
CA LEU A 109 1.78 3.12 8.01
C LEU A 109 1.99 4.58 7.55
N CYS A 110 1.43 4.96 6.39
CA CYS A 110 1.75 6.24 5.77
C CYS A 110 0.96 7.45 6.31
N ASN A 111 -0.18 7.27 6.97
CA ASN A 111 -0.98 8.40 7.47
C ASN A 111 -0.80 8.65 8.97
N ARG A 112 -0.31 7.68 9.73
CA ARG A 112 -0.24 7.74 11.20
C ARG A 112 1.08 7.23 11.78
N THR A 113 2.04 6.87 10.93
CA THR A 113 3.30 6.21 11.34
C THR A 113 3.04 5.01 12.27
N ASN A 114 1.87 4.37 12.12
CA ASN A 114 1.42 3.32 13.02
C ASN A 114 1.94 1.97 12.51
N ILE A 115 3.20 1.70 12.81
CA ILE A 115 3.91 0.47 12.40
C ILE A 115 3.21 -0.76 12.99
N VAL A 116 2.83 -0.74 14.27
CA VAL A 116 2.15 -1.87 14.94
C VAL A 116 0.83 -2.21 14.24
N GLY A 117 -0.02 -1.20 14.00
CA GLY A 117 -1.29 -1.40 13.31
C GLY A 117 -1.14 -1.81 11.86
N TRP A 118 -0.05 -1.42 11.19
CA TRP A 118 0.30 -1.91 9.86
C TRP A 118 0.70 -3.38 9.88
N LEU A 119 1.55 -3.80 10.83
CA LEU A 119 1.97 -5.19 11.01
C LEU A 119 0.79 -6.11 11.34
N GLN A 120 -0.09 -5.69 12.25
CA GLN A 120 -1.32 -6.42 12.57
C GLN A 120 -2.19 -6.66 11.34
N GLU A 121 -2.38 -5.63 10.51
CA GLU A 121 -3.19 -5.74 9.30
C GLU A 121 -2.53 -6.60 8.23
N LEU A 122 -1.20 -6.54 8.07
CA LEU A 122 -0.45 -7.43 7.18
C LEU A 122 -0.59 -8.90 7.59
N ASN A 123 -0.44 -9.19 8.88
CA ASN A 123 -0.63 -10.53 9.42
C ASN A 123 -2.06 -11.03 9.17
N ARG A 124 -3.06 -10.18 9.43
CA ARG A 124 -4.49 -10.48 9.22
C ARG A 124 -4.84 -10.85 7.78
N ILE A 125 -4.17 -10.27 6.79
CA ILE A 125 -4.42 -10.56 5.36
C ILE A 125 -3.55 -11.70 4.82
N GLY A 126 -2.78 -12.39 5.66
CA GLY A 126 -1.89 -13.48 5.26
C GLY A 126 -0.67 -12.99 4.46
N PHE A 127 -0.20 -11.77 4.71
CA PHE A 127 1.04 -11.30 4.09
C PHE A 127 2.24 -12.06 4.68
N PRO A 128 3.27 -12.42 3.88
CA PRO A 128 4.40 -13.19 4.38
C PRO A 128 5.25 -12.39 5.36
N MET A 129 4.99 -12.55 6.66
CA MET A 129 5.60 -11.75 7.73
C MET A 129 7.12 -11.91 7.82
N GLU A 130 7.66 -13.08 7.47
CA GLU A 130 9.11 -13.27 7.34
C GLU A 130 9.75 -12.33 6.32
N ARG A 131 9.04 -12.03 5.22
CA ARG A 131 9.53 -11.06 4.23
C ARG A 131 9.44 -9.63 4.76
N VAL A 132 8.41 -9.33 5.57
CA VAL A 132 8.27 -8.03 6.25
C VAL A 132 9.42 -7.83 7.22
N LYS A 133 9.71 -8.83 8.05
CA LYS A 133 10.82 -8.82 9.02
C LYS A 133 12.15 -8.54 8.33
N ARG A 134 12.50 -9.30 7.28
CA ARG A 134 13.73 -9.08 6.50
C ARG A 134 13.82 -7.67 5.90
N ALA A 135 12.71 -7.15 5.38
CA ALA A 135 12.69 -5.79 4.83
C ALA A 135 12.89 -4.74 5.93
N MET A 136 12.27 -4.92 7.10
CA MET A 136 12.46 -4.02 8.25
C MET A 136 13.89 -4.05 8.77
N GLU A 137 14.49 -5.23 8.89
CA GLU A 137 15.90 -5.41 9.27
C GLU A 137 16.83 -4.71 8.28
N PHE A 138 16.61 -4.92 6.97
CA PHE A 138 17.41 -4.28 5.91
C PHE A 138 17.40 -2.75 5.99
N TYR A 139 16.25 -2.14 6.35
CA TYR A 139 16.11 -0.69 6.48
C TYR A 139 16.31 -0.17 7.91
N GLY A 140 16.72 -1.02 8.86
CA GLY A 140 16.94 -0.64 10.26
C GLY A 140 15.68 -0.18 11.01
N ILE A 141 14.49 -0.59 10.56
CA ILE A 141 13.22 -0.19 11.18
C ILE A 141 13.00 -1.04 12.44
N LYS A 142 13.04 -0.39 13.62
CA LYS A 142 12.77 -1.03 14.91
C LYS A 142 11.32 -0.78 15.33
N VAL A 143 10.66 -1.83 15.82
CA VAL A 143 9.39 -1.68 16.57
C VAL A 143 9.78 -1.47 18.01
N VAL A 144 9.79 -0.22 18.47
CA VAL A 144 9.96 0.06 19.90
C VAL A 144 8.66 -0.36 20.57
N GLN A 145 8.68 -1.47 21.32
CA GLN A 145 7.62 -1.72 22.29
C GLN A 145 7.68 -0.56 23.29
N PRO A 146 6.55 0.12 23.61
CA PRO A 146 6.55 1.03 24.73
C PRO A 146 6.96 0.21 25.97
N CYS A 147 8.12 0.52 26.54
CA CYS A 147 8.49 0.01 27.85
C CYS A 147 7.42 0.44 28.85
N GLY A 148 6.89 -0.52 29.61
CA GLY A 148 6.13 -0.25 30.83
C GLY A 148 4.64 -0.53 30.74
N VAL A 149 4.26 -1.79 31.00
CA VAL A 149 3.36 -2.13 32.11
C VAL A 149 3.83 -3.48 32.63
N VAL A 150 4.56 -3.46 33.75
CA VAL A 150 4.70 -4.61 34.65
C VAL A 150 3.45 -4.68 35.53
#